data_AF-A0ABC9NRN6-F1
#
_entry.id   AF-A0ABC9NRN6-F1
#
_cell.length_a   1.000
_cell.length_b   1.000
_cell.length_c   1.000
_cell.angle_alpha   90.00
_cell.angle_beta   90.00
_cell.angle_gamma   90.00
#
_symmetry.space_group_name_H-M   'P 1'
#
loop_
_entity.id
_entity.type
_entity.pdbx_description
1 polymer ?
#
loop_
_entity_poly.entity_id
_entity_poly.type
_entity_poly.pdbx_seq_one_letter_code
_entity_poly.pdbx_strand_id
1 'polypeptide(L)'
;MDDGSRDPVITEDEIRALQFSAQDIAEIEHVILSFADARHTRKVAMVVGNTINILKDRDGSRWGNLPDIYCTYLIRCLVFRGELIGYGDLFRMRYSEIKLPIETS
;
A
#
# COMPACT_ATOMS: atom_id res chain seq x y z
N MET A 1 -26.19 -0.06 -11.08
CA MET A 1 -25.32 0.98 -11.66
C MET A 1 -23.92 0.41 -11.63
N ASP A 2 -23.33 0.23 -12.80
CA ASP A 2 -21.96 -0.24 -12.94
C ASP A 2 -21.01 0.89 -12.52
N ASP A 3 -20.75 1.00 -11.22
CA ASP A 3 -19.66 1.81 -10.65
C ASP A 3 -18.32 1.04 -10.81
N GLY A 4 -18.14 0.42 -11.98
CA GLY A 4 -17.28 -0.73 -12.23
C GLY A 4 -15.85 -0.42 -12.63
N SER A 5 -15.38 0.82 -12.47
CA SER A 5 -13.97 1.09 -12.74
C SER A 5 -13.14 0.67 -11.54
N ARG A 6 -12.34 -0.39 -11.71
CA ARG A 6 -11.17 -0.64 -10.84
C ARG A 6 -10.29 0.61 -10.81
N ASP A 7 -9.55 0.78 -9.71
CA ASP A 7 -8.46 1.73 -9.68
C ASP A 7 -7.50 1.39 -10.84
N PRO A 8 -6.98 2.40 -11.57
CA PRO A 8 -6.02 2.15 -12.64
C PRO A 8 -4.84 1.31 -12.10
N VAL A 9 -4.30 0.45 -12.95
CA VAL A 9 -3.15 -0.37 -12.58
C VAL A 9 -1.90 0.38 -12.97
N ILE A 10 -1.04 0.69 -11.99
CA ILE A 10 0.28 1.28 -12.27
C ILE A 10 1.09 0.31 -13.14
N THR A 11 1.66 0.84 -14.21
CA THR A 11 2.50 0.13 -15.17
C THR A 11 3.94 0.03 -14.68
N GLU A 12 4.73 -0.90 -15.24
CA GLU A 12 6.16 -0.99 -14.92
C GLU A 12 6.92 0.29 -15.27
N ASP A 13 6.56 0.97 -16.36
CA ASP A 13 7.22 2.21 -16.77
C ASP A 13 6.91 3.35 -15.81
N GLU A 14 5.68 3.45 -15.31
CA GLU A 14 5.32 4.39 -14.24
C GLU A 14 6.07 4.07 -12.94
N ILE A 15 6.21 2.79 -12.57
CA ILE A 15 7.02 2.37 -11.41
C ILE A 15 8.48 2.80 -11.59
N ARG A 16 9.09 2.56 -12.77
CA ARG A 16 10.47 2.95 -13.08
C ARG A 16 10.66 4.47 -13.04
N ALA A 17 9.66 5.22 -13.50
CA ALA A 17 9.69 6.69 -13.53
C ALA A 17 9.67 7.33 -12.13
N LEU A 18 9.22 6.60 -11.09
CA LEU A 18 9.28 7.10 -9.71
C LEU A 18 10.71 7.17 -9.16
N GLN A 19 11.64 6.43 -9.74
CA GLN A 19 13.07 6.41 -9.35
C GLN A 19 13.32 6.11 -7.87
N PHE A 20 12.39 5.42 -7.20
CA PHE A 20 12.57 4.98 -5.82
C PHE A 20 13.70 3.94 -5.74
N SER A 21 14.65 4.17 -4.84
CA SER A 21 15.68 3.20 -4.49
C SER A 21 15.09 2.03 -3.70
N ALA A 22 15.84 0.94 -3.59
CA ALA A 22 15.43 -0.19 -2.75
C ALA A 22 15.19 0.21 -1.27
N GLN A 23 15.95 1.20 -0.78
CA GLN A 23 15.78 1.73 0.56
C GLN A 23 14.48 2.55 0.69
N ASP A 24 14.13 3.33 -0.33
CA ASP A 24 12.85 4.05 -0.36
C ASP A 24 11.68 3.08 -0.30
N ILE A 25 11.73 2.01 -1.10
CA ILE A 25 10.69 0.98 -1.15
C ILE A 25 10.54 0.31 0.21
N ALA A 26 11.66 -0.12 0.82
CA ALA A 26 11.65 -0.74 2.14
C ALA A 26 11.08 0.19 3.22
N GLU A 27 11.35 1.50 3.14
CA GLU A 27 10.80 2.48 4.08
C GLU A 27 9.28 2.64 3.91
N ILE A 28 8.77 2.68 2.67
CA ILE A 28 7.32 2.72 2.41
C ILE A 28 6.65 1.44 2.91
N GLU A 29 7.21 0.27 2.56
CA GLU A 29 6.68 -1.03 3.00
C GLU A 29 6.67 -1.13 4.54
N HIS A 30 7.73 -0.66 5.21
CA HIS A 30 7.79 -0.63 6.66
C HIS A 30 6.67 0.22 7.28
N VAL A 31 6.42 1.42 6.73
CA VAL A 31 5.32 2.26 7.20
C VAL A 31 3.96 1.59 6.96
N ILE A 32 3.74 0.97 5.79
CA ILE A 32 2.51 0.21 5.50
C ILE A 32 2.29 -0.90 6.53
N LEU A 33 3.32 -1.73 6.77
CA LEU A 33 3.26 -2.85 7.70
C LEU A 33 2.97 -2.38 9.13
N SER A 34 3.46 -1.20 9.52
CA SER A 34 3.23 -0.63 10.86
C SER A 34 1.75 -0.38 11.19
N PHE A 35 0.87 -0.31 10.19
CA PHE A 35 -0.58 -0.16 10.39
C PHE A 35 -1.33 -1.49 10.56
N ALA A 36 -0.74 -2.60 10.12
CA ALA A 36 -1.40 -3.89 10.12
C ALA A 36 -1.34 -4.56 11.51
N ASP A 37 -2.39 -5.28 11.85
CA ASP A 37 -2.51 -6.06 13.09
C ASP A 37 -3.02 -7.46 12.74
N ALA A 38 -2.74 -8.47 13.58
CA ALA A 38 -3.18 -9.85 13.32
C ALA A 38 -4.66 -10.09 13.66
N ARG A 39 -5.22 -9.30 14.59
CA ARG A 39 -6.59 -9.48 15.12
C ARG A 39 -7.64 -8.73 14.31
N HIS A 40 -7.29 -7.52 13.85
CA HIS A 40 -8.22 -6.64 13.16
C HIS A 40 -7.73 -6.23 11.78
N THR A 41 -8.66 -6.20 10.83
CA THR A 41 -8.41 -5.66 9.50
C THR A 41 -8.32 -4.13 9.52
N ARG A 42 -7.68 -3.57 8.49
CA ARG A 42 -7.58 -2.13 8.22
C ARG A 42 -7.95 -1.83 6.79
N LYS A 43 -8.71 -0.76 6.57
CA LYS A 43 -9.06 -0.28 5.22
C LYS A 43 -7.80 0.14 4.46
N VAL A 44 -7.63 -0.37 3.23
CA VAL A 44 -6.48 -0.03 2.38
C VAL A 44 -6.40 1.47 2.13
N ALA A 45 -7.53 2.13 1.84
CA ALA A 45 -7.57 3.58 1.66
C ALA A 45 -7.06 4.38 2.88
N MET A 46 -7.31 3.89 4.11
CA MET A 46 -6.80 4.50 5.33
C MET A 46 -5.28 4.32 5.46
N VAL A 47 -4.81 3.10 5.22
CA VAL A 47 -3.38 2.76 5.30
C VAL A 47 -2.58 3.58 4.28
N VAL A 48 -3.05 3.66 3.05
CA VAL A 48 -2.42 4.45 1.97
C VAL A 48 -2.36 5.93 2.34
N GLY A 49 -3.48 6.53 2.74
CA GLY A 49 -3.52 7.95 3.11
C GLY A 49 -2.59 8.28 4.28
N ASN A 50 -2.60 7.45 5.33
CA ASN A 50 -1.73 7.66 6.48
C ASN A 50 -0.24 7.42 6.16
N THR A 51 0.07 6.44 5.30
CA THR A 51 1.45 6.19 4.85
C THR A 51 2.01 7.42 4.14
N ILE A 52 1.26 7.99 3.21
CA ILE A 52 1.66 9.19 2.47
C ILE A 52 1.87 10.38 3.41
N ASN A 53 0.93 10.61 4.33
CA ASN A 53 1.02 11.71 5.29
C ASN A 53 2.25 11.56 6.19
N ILE A 54 2.47 10.38 6.79
CA ILE A 54 3.63 10.14 7.66
C ILE A 54 4.94 10.37 6.93
N LEU A 55 5.08 9.86 5.71
CA LEU A 55 6.31 10.02 4.94
C LEU A 55 6.51 11.48 4.55
N LYS A 56 5.48 12.18 4.06
CA LYS A 56 5.55 13.61 3.72
C LYS A 56 5.85 14.50 4.92
N ASP A 57 5.31 14.19 6.10
CA ASP A 57 5.60 14.93 7.33
C ASP A 57 7.06 14.74 7.78
N ARG A 58 7.67 13.58 7.50
CA ARG A 58 9.08 13.31 7.80
C ARG A 58 10.03 13.99 6.80
N ASP A 59 9.72 13.90 5.51
CA ASP A 59 10.52 14.49 4.43
C ASP A 59 9.68 14.78 3.19
N GLY A 60 9.01 15.94 3.19
CA GLY A 60 8.16 16.34 2.07
C GLY A 60 8.91 16.55 0.76
N SER A 61 10.23 16.77 0.79
CA SER A 61 11.04 16.94 -0.42
C SER A 61 11.26 15.61 -1.14
N ARG A 62 11.53 14.55 -0.38
CA ARG A 62 11.72 13.18 -0.88
C ARG A 62 10.40 12.53 -1.26
N TRP A 63 9.36 12.73 -0.45
CA TRP A 63 8.07 12.02 -0.59
C TRP A 63 6.96 12.83 -1.24
N GLY A 64 7.23 14.05 -1.70
CA GLY A 64 6.25 14.96 -2.30
C GLY A 64 5.45 14.33 -3.45
N ASN A 65 6.12 13.48 -4.23
CA ASN A 65 5.56 12.81 -5.41
C ASN A 65 5.11 11.37 -5.17
N LEU A 66 5.06 10.88 -3.91
CA LEU A 66 4.60 9.51 -3.63
C LEU A 66 3.12 9.35 -4.01
N PRO A 67 2.77 8.55 -5.02
CA PRO A 67 1.40 8.40 -5.46
C PRO A 67 0.70 7.24 -4.71
N ASP A 68 -0.58 7.42 -4.43
CA ASP A 68 -1.42 6.44 -3.73
C ASP A 68 -1.53 5.10 -4.46
N ILE A 69 -1.56 5.12 -5.79
CA ILE A 69 -1.56 3.94 -6.66
C ILE A 69 -0.29 3.09 -6.47
N TYR A 70 0.86 3.72 -6.16
CA TYR A 70 2.11 3.00 -5.88
C TYR A 70 2.08 2.36 -4.49
N CYS A 71 1.56 3.04 -3.47
CA CYS A 71 1.33 2.43 -2.16
C CYS A 71 0.38 1.23 -2.26
N THR A 72 -0.68 1.34 -3.06
CA THR A 72 -1.63 0.24 -3.32
C THR A 72 -0.98 -0.91 -4.09
N TYR A 73 -0.06 -0.61 -5.01
CA TYR A 73 0.80 -1.62 -5.65
C TYR A 73 1.67 -2.36 -4.62
N LEU A 74 2.38 -1.66 -3.74
CA LEU A 74 3.21 -2.29 -2.71
C LEU A 74 2.38 -3.15 -1.74
N ILE A 75 1.17 -2.72 -1.37
CA ILE A 75 0.25 -3.54 -0.57
C ILE A 75 -0.09 -4.86 -1.29
N ARG A 76 -0.35 -4.81 -2.61
CA ARG A 76 -0.59 -6.02 -3.40
C ARG A 76 0.65 -6.92 -3.46
N CYS A 77 1.85 -6.34 -3.57
CA CYS A 77 3.11 -7.09 -3.50
C CYS A 77 3.28 -7.77 -2.13
N LEU A 78 3.05 -7.06 -1.03
CA LEU A 78 3.11 -7.61 0.33
C LEU A 78 2.12 -8.77 0.53
N VAL A 79 0.90 -8.65 -0.01
CA VAL A 79 -0.08 -9.75 0.01
C VAL A 79 0.40 -10.93 -0.83
N PHE A 80 0.93 -10.67 -2.03
CA PHE A 80 1.49 -11.73 -2.89
C PHE A 80 2.67 -12.46 -2.23
N ARG A 81 3.51 -11.74 -1.45
CA ARG A 81 4.63 -12.31 -0.69
C ARG A 81 4.20 -13.01 0.61
N GLY A 82 2.92 -12.93 0.98
CA GLY A 82 2.38 -13.53 2.21
C GLY A 82 2.67 -12.74 3.48
N GLU A 83 3.23 -11.53 3.37
CA GLU A 83 3.48 -10.62 4.50
C GLU A 83 2.20 -9.95 5.01
N LEU A 84 1.17 -9.89 4.16
CA LEU A 84 -0.17 -9.42 4.49
C LEU A 84 -1.23 -10.40 3.99
N ILE A 85 -2.38 -10.43 4.66
CA ILE A 85 -3.60 -11.06 4.14
C ILE A 85 -4.50 -9.95 3.63
N GLY A 86 -4.90 -10.03 2.35
CA GLY A 86 -5.86 -9.13 1.72
C GLY A 86 -7.29 -9.66 1.75
N TYR A 87 -8.26 -8.76 1.95
CA TYR A 87 -9.70 -9.02 1.90
C TYR A 87 -10.38 -8.05 0.92
N GLY A 88 -11.35 -8.55 0.15
CA GLY A 88 -12.05 -7.78 -0.88
C GLY A 88 -11.22 -7.61 -2.17
N ASP A 89 -11.62 -6.65 -3.02
CA ASP A 89 -10.90 -6.35 -4.26
C ASP A 89 -9.80 -5.31 -3.99
N LEU A 90 -8.54 -5.74 -3.90
CA LEU A 90 -7.38 -4.87 -3.67
C LEU A 90 -7.11 -3.86 -4.79
N PHE A 91 -7.81 -3.97 -5.93
CA PHE A 91 -7.83 -2.94 -6.97
C PHE A 91 -8.89 -1.86 -6.72
N ARG A 92 -9.54 -1.88 -5.55
CA ARG A 92 -10.49 -0.86 -5.12
C ARG A 92 -10.26 -0.54 -3.64
N MET A 93 -9.29 0.34 -3.36
CA MET A 93 -8.76 0.54 -2.00
C MET A 93 -9.81 0.89 -0.92
N ARG A 94 -10.95 1.50 -1.30
CA ARG A 94 -12.06 1.83 -0.38
C ARG A 94 -12.89 0.62 0.04
N TYR A 95 -12.85 -0.45 -0.76
CA TYR A 95 -13.62 -1.68 -0.58
C TYR A 95 -12.77 -2.86 -0.13
N SER A 96 -11.46 -2.67 0.02
CA SER A 96 -10.53 -3.70 0.47
C SER A 96 -9.92 -3.41 1.83
N GLU A 97 -9.46 -4.47 2.47
CA GLU A 97 -8.82 -4.43 3.78
C GLU A 97 -7.59 -5.35 3.82
N ILE A 98 -6.68 -5.07 4.75
CA ILE A 98 -5.50 -5.88 5.02
C ILE A 98 -5.36 -6.18 6.51
N LYS A 99 -4.63 -7.24 6.84
CA LYS A 99 -4.18 -7.56 8.20
C LYS A 99 -2.87 -8.38 8.16
N LEU A 100 -2.19 -8.53 9.29
CA LEU A 100 -1.04 -9.43 9.40
C LEU A 100 -1.47 -10.91 9.36
N PRO A 101 -0.68 -11.80 8.75
CA PRO A 101 -0.89 -13.24 8.90
C PRO A 101 -0.81 -13.64 10.38
N ILE A 102 -1.58 -14.65 10.77
CA ILE A 102 -1.45 -15.25 12.10
C ILE A 102 -0.22 -16.14 12.05
N GLU A 103 0.78 -15.88 12.88
CA GLU A 103 1.86 -16.86 13.11
C GLU A 103 1.24 -18.11 13.74
N THR A 104 1.11 -19.17 12.94
CA THR A 104 0.89 -20.51 13.48
C THR A 104 2.24 -21.06 13.90
N SER A 105 2.60 -20.86 15.17
CA SER A 105 3.65 -21.62 15.84
C SER A 105 3.27 -23.09 15.99
#